data_AF-A0A2I1FP12-F1
#
_entry.id   AF-A0A2I1FP12-F1
#
_cell.length_a   1.000
_cell.length_b   1.000
_cell.length_c   1.000
_cell.angle_alpha   90.00
_cell.angle_beta   90.00
_cell.angle_gamma   90.00
#
_symmetry.space_group_name_H-M   'P 1'
#
loop_
_entity.id
_entity.type
_entity.pdbx_description
1 polymer ?
#
loop_
_entity_poly.entity_id
_entity_poly.type
_entity_poly.pdbx_seq_one_letter_code
_entity_poly.pdbx_strand_id
1 'polypeptide(L)'
;MASIRLAEDLHKLLGYIGKLPNNPPIRDRSIFSKKEEYREALISHLEKINSTQDFQSFRGTQRINLISDDNQKSCSSFKILPIRVQEKTSSLTELSDEFKKIAKDLSEDIFLSVMGEANEQGNKEMARRKELRFHVGFFKSYIQLQAFCEINLNRKQSETTKSQAKILIAQFYPLISLPNLELMLQRAPRIYRLLEVANFDWRLLDSFEELSACFFKSGVKTAINFEIWINLVRTGKLISYDEELKTQERNRENKRIKIEIIKEYFDISGVNFDEMVGNE
;
A
#
# COMPACT_ATOMS: atom_id res chain seq x y z
N MET A 1 -21.02 0.92 1.43
CA MET A 1 -20.92 1.19 2.89
C MET A 1 -19.50 0.99 3.41
N ALA A 2 -18.86 -0.17 3.23
CA ALA A 2 -17.48 -0.40 3.72
C ALA A 2 -16.43 0.59 3.17
N SER A 3 -16.50 0.92 1.87
CA SER A 3 -15.61 1.92 1.26
C SER A 3 -15.83 3.34 1.79
N ILE A 4 -17.06 3.71 2.13
CA ILE A 4 -17.39 5.04 2.67
C ILE A 4 -16.79 5.21 4.06
N ARG A 5 -16.97 4.23 4.95
CA ARG A 5 -16.34 4.25 6.28
C ARG A 5 -14.81 4.33 6.20
N LEU A 6 -14.20 3.57 5.27
CA LEU A 6 -12.76 3.68 5.05
C LEU A 6 -12.36 5.11 4.63
N ALA A 7 -13.15 5.79 3.79
CA ALA A 7 -12.86 7.18 3.43
C ALA A 7 -12.98 8.14 4.62
N GLU A 8 -13.99 7.96 5.47
CA GLU A 8 -14.15 8.76 6.70
C GLU A 8 -12.98 8.55 7.66
N ASP A 9 -12.53 7.30 7.83
CA ASP A 9 -11.38 6.96 8.66
C ASP A 9 -10.08 7.53 8.08
N LEU A 10 -9.90 7.50 6.75
CA LEU A 10 -8.77 8.14 6.08
C LEU A 10 -8.78 9.66 6.23
N HIS A 11 -9.96 10.30 6.17
CA HIS A 11 -10.10 11.72 6.41
C HIS A 11 -9.63 12.10 7.82
N LYS A 12 -10.05 11.34 8.84
CA LYS A 12 -9.55 11.53 10.21
C LYS A 12 -8.04 11.31 10.30
N LEU A 13 -7.55 10.25 9.65
CA LEU A 13 -6.12 9.90 9.65
C LEU A 13 -5.25 10.99 9.02
N LEU A 14 -5.73 11.70 7.98
CA LEU A 14 -5.02 12.85 7.41
C LEU A 14 -4.71 13.92 8.46
N GLY A 15 -5.65 14.19 9.36
CA GLY A 15 -5.46 15.13 10.48
C GLY A 15 -4.41 14.67 11.50
N TYR A 16 -4.05 13.39 11.49
CA TYR A 16 -3.10 12.79 12.44
C TYR A 16 -1.86 12.21 11.77
N ILE A 17 -1.65 12.41 10.47
CA ILE A 17 -0.57 11.75 9.71
C ILE A 17 0.82 12.09 10.26
N GLY A 18 1.01 13.33 10.76
CA GLY A 18 2.24 13.78 11.40
C GLY A 18 2.52 13.16 12.77
N LYS A 19 1.58 12.39 13.33
CA LYS A 19 1.72 11.65 14.59
C LYS A 19 2.04 10.16 14.37
N LEU A 20 1.98 9.68 13.12
CA LEU A 20 2.33 8.30 12.78
C LEU A 20 3.84 8.11 12.66
N PRO A 21 4.39 6.96 13.11
CA PRO A 21 5.76 6.59 12.80
C PRO A 21 5.95 6.41 11.29
N ASN A 22 7.20 6.55 10.82
CA ASN A 22 7.55 6.37 9.40
C ASN A 22 7.07 5.03 8.82
N ASN A 23 7.07 3.98 9.65
CA ASN A 23 6.46 2.71 9.34
C ASN A 23 5.23 2.53 10.26
N PRO A 24 4.02 2.88 9.80
CA PRO A 24 2.80 2.66 10.57
C PRO A 24 2.66 1.20 11.00
N PRO A 25 2.11 0.92 12.19
CA PRO A 25 1.90 -0.45 12.64
C PRO A 25 0.93 -1.21 11.74
N ILE A 26 0.86 -2.52 11.95
CA ILE A 26 -0.07 -3.41 11.26
C ILE A 26 -1.07 -3.99 12.25
N ARG A 27 -2.24 -4.40 11.76
CA ARG A 27 -3.29 -5.02 12.57
C ARG A 27 -2.86 -6.39 13.06
N ASP A 28 -2.92 -6.61 14.38
CA ASP A 28 -2.89 -7.95 14.94
C ASP A 28 -4.25 -8.63 14.76
N ARG A 29 -4.29 -9.67 13.93
CA ARG A 29 -5.53 -10.39 13.58
C ARG A 29 -6.07 -11.25 14.72
N SER A 30 -5.24 -11.57 15.73
CA SER A 30 -5.66 -12.32 16.91
C SER A 30 -6.41 -11.45 17.92
N ILE A 31 -6.16 -10.13 17.90
CA ILE A 31 -6.79 -9.16 18.81
C ILE A 31 -7.95 -8.44 18.13
N PHE A 32 -7.72 -7.89 16.94
CA PHE A 32 -8.77 -7.23 16.16
C PHE A 32 -9.23 -8.17 15.07
N SER A 33 -10.44 -8.70 15.19
CA SER A 33 -10.99 -9.64 14.21
C SER A 33 -11.40 -8.90 12.93
N LYS A 34 -11.90 -7.67 13.08
CA LYS A 34 -12.32 -6.80 11.97
C LYS A 34 -11.31 -5.70 11.72
N LYS A 35 -11.28 -5.22 10.48
CA LYS A 35 -10.35 -4.14 10.09
C LYS A 35 -10.80 -2.80 10.67
N GLU A 36 -12.12 -2.58 10.72
CA GLU A 36 -12.77 -1.41 11.30
C GLU A 36 -12.32 -1.17 12.75
N GLU A 37 -12.29 -2.24 13.56
CA GLU A 37 -11.88 -2.19 14.97
C GLU A 37 -10.43 -1.67 15.11
N TYR A 38 -9.54 -2.11 14.20
CA TYR A 38 -8.16 -1.63 14.17
C TYR A 38 -8.07 -0.16 13.74
N ARG A 39 -8.83 0.26 12.72
CA ARG A 39 -8.82 1.67 12.27
C ARG A 39 -9.30 2.61 13.37
N GLU A 40 -10.41 2.24 14.03
CA GLU A 40 -10.96 2.99 15.17
C GLU A 40 -9.96 3.07 16.33
N ALA A 41 -9.30 1.95 16.67
CA ALA A 41 -8.30 1.91 17.74
C ALA A 41 -7.06 2.76 17.40
N LEU A 42 -6.57 2.71 16.16
CA LEU A 42 -5.44 3.53 15.71
C LEU A 42 -5.78 5.02 15.76
N ILE A 43 -6.92 5.43 15.22
CA ILE A 43 -7.37 6.82 15.24
C ILE A 43 -7.55 7.31 16.70
N SER A 44 -8.20 6.52 17.54
CA SER A 44 -8.40 6.84 18.97
C SER A 44 -7.08 6.95 19.73
N HIS A 45 -6.05 6.21 19.33
CA HIS A 45 -4.71 6.33 19.90
C HIS A 45 -4.04 7.64 19.46
N LEU A 46 -4.11 7.95 18.17
CA LEU A 46 -3.53 9.17 17.59
C LEU A 46 -4.19 10.47 18.10
N GLU A 47 -5.47 10.39 18.49
CA GLU A 47 -6.19 11.48 19.15
C GLU A 47 -5.60 11.85 20.52
N LYS A 48 -5.00 10.89 21.22
CA LYS A 48 -4.50 11.05 22.59
C LYS A 48 -3.05 11.53 22.68
N ILE A 49 -2.32 11.51 21.56
CA ILE A 49 -0.90 11.86 21.52
C ILE A 49 -0.69 13.17 20.77
N ASN A 50 0.42 13.87 21.04
CA ASN A 50 0.69 15.18 20.44
C ASN A 50 1.64 15.09 19.25
N SER A 51 2.59 14.17 19.28
CA SER A 51 3.58 14.01 18.21
C SER A 51 3.91 12.54 17.92
N THR A 52 4.71 12.31 16.87
CA THR A 52 5.22 10.97 16.55
C THR A 52 6.12 10.39 17.66
N GLN A 53 6.80 11.23 18.45
CA GLN A 53 7.66 10.78 19.56
C GLN A 53 6.85 10.13 20.69
N ASP A 54 5.60 10.55 20.86
CA ASP A 54 4.67 9.99 21.85
C ASP A 54 4.09 8.65 21.40
N PHE A 55 4.31 8.25 20.14
CA PHE A 55 3.70 7.06 19.57
C PHE A 55 4.27 5.79 20.24
N GLN A 56 3.41 5.05 20.91
CA GLN A 56 3.74 3.76 21.52
C GLN A 56 2.87 2.67 20.94
N SER A 57 3.48 1.50 20.65
CA SER A 57 2.74 0.32 20.22
C SER A 57 1.68 -0.03 21.27
N PHE A 58 0.43 -0.15 20.84
CA PHE A 58 -0.70 -0.49 21.70
C PHE A 58 -1.23 -1.89 21.41
N ARG A 59 -2.03 -2.43 22.33
CA ARG A 59 -2.60 -3.78 22.20
C ARG A 59 -3.36 -3.92 20.88
N GLY A 60 -3.03 -4.96 20.12
CA GLY A 60 -3.61 -5.22 18.81
C GLY A 60 -2.87 -4.57 17.63
N THR A 61 -1.71 -3.97 17.89
CA THR A 61 -0.75 -3.57 16.86
C THR A 61 0.45 -4.51 16.83
N GLN A 62 0.93 -4.79 15.63
CA GLN A 62 2.20 -5.47 15.39
C GLN A 62 3.17 -4.51 14.69
N ARG A 63 4.46 -4.64 15.01
CA ARG A 63 5.52 -3.96 14.27
C ARG A 63 5.83 -4.74 13.00
N ILE A 64 6.28 -4.02 11.99
CA ILE A 64 6.80 -4.59 10.76
C ILE A 64 8.17 -5.18 11.05
N ASN A 65 8.43 -6.39 10.55
CA ASN A 65 9.66 -7.16 10.71
C ASN A 65 9.95 -7.50 12.19
N LEU A 66 9.25 -8.51 12.73
CA LEU A 66 9.46 -8.99 14.08
C LEU A 66 10.80 -9.75 14.23
N ILE A 67 11.37 -10.24 13.12
CA ILE A 67 12.64 -10.98 13.07
C ILE A 67 13.43 -10.53 11.83
N SER A 68 14.75 -10.30 11.97
CA SER A 68 15.66 -10.05 10.84
C SER A 68 15.81 -11.29 9.96
N ASP A 69 15.94 -11.13 8.64
CA ASP A 69 16.10 -12.25 7.70
C ASP A 69 17.26 -13.19 8.08
N ASP A 70 18.29 -12.69 8.77
CA ASP A 70 19.43 -13.48 9.28
C ASP A 70 19.04 -14.55 10.32
N ASN A 71 17.89 -14.42 10.98
CA ASN A 71 17.38 -15.36 11.96
C ASN A 71 16.39 -16.37 11.37
N GLN A 72 16.11 -16.30 10.07
CA GLN A 72 15.49 -17.41 9.34
C GLN A 72 16.54 -18.52 9.23
N LYS A 73 16.85 -19.21 10.34
CA LYS A 73 17.43 -20.55 10.26
C LYS A 73 16.55 -21.30 9.28
N SER A 74 17.11 -21.69 8.15
CA SER A 74 16.45 -22.63 7.26
C SER A 74 16.00 -23.80 8.13
N CYS A 75 14.76 -24.25 7.93
CA CYS A 75 14.17 -25.43 8.57
C CYS A 75 14.90 -26.71 8.10
N SER A 76 16.23 -26.75 8.25
CA SER A 76 17.12 -27.74 7.67
C SER A 76 18.28 -28.03 8.62
N SER A 77 17.93 -28.60 9.78
CA SER A 77 18.61 -29.80 10.29
C SER A 77 17.74 -30.37 11.41
N PHE A 78 16.91 -31.37 11.08
CA PHE A 78 16.28 -32.16 12.12
C PHE A 78 17.39 -32.89 12.88
N LYS A 79 17.74 -32.38 14.06
CA LYS A 79 18.61 -33.13 14.98
C LYS A 79 17.83 -34.34 15.44
N ILE A 80 18.39 -35.53 15.27
CA ILE A 80 17.81 -36.76 15.81
C ILE A 80 17.95 -36.69 17.33
N LEU A 81 16.84 -36.46 18.03
CA LEU A 81 16.77 -36.45 19.49
C LEU A 81 16.37 -37.84 20.00
N PRO A 82 16.92 -38.30 21.14
CA PRO A 82 16.53 -39.57 21.74
C PRO A 82 15.06 -39.53 22.24
N ILE A 83 14.29 -40.57 21.90
CA ILE A 83 12.83 -40.67 22.19
C ILE A 83 12.51 -40.82 23.69
N ARG A 84 13.45 -41.30 24.51
CA ARG A 84 13.23 -41.53 25.95
C ARG A 84 14.29 -40.83 26.79
N VAL A 85 13.89 -39.78 27.47
CA VAL A 85 14.50 -39.32 28.73
C VAL A 85 13.50 -39.69 29.82
N GLN A 86 13.76 -40.75 30.58
CA GLN A 86 12.81 -41.21 31.61
C GLN A 86 12.77 -40.22 32.78
N GLU A 87 11.67 -39.48 32.90
CA GLU A 87 11.36 -38.61 34.03
C GLU A 87 10.33 -39.34 34.90
N LYS A 88 10.72 -39.79 36.11
CA LYS A 88 9.80 -40.40 37.10
C LYS A 88 9.29 -39.38 38.12
N THR A 89 9.23 -38.10 37.73
CA THR A 89 8.86 -36.98 38.60
C THR A 89 7.54 -36.39 38.12
N SER A 90 6.63 -36.10 39.04
CA SER A 90 5.36 -35.43 38.75
C SER A 90 5.50 -33.89 38.70
N SER A 91 6.70 -33.37 38.97
CA SER A 91 6.98 -31.94 39.07
C SER A 91 7.88 -31.44 37.94
N LEU A 92 7.41 -30.42 37.22
CA LEU A 92 8.15 -29.72 36.16
C LEU A 92 9.41 -28.98 36.67
N THR A 93 9.56 -28.81 37.99
CA THR A 93 10.74 -28.17 38.59
C THR A 93 11.90 -29.14 38.82
N GLU A 94 11.63 -30.45 38.83
CA GLU A 94 12.61 -31.51 39.11
C GLU A 94 13.16 -32.17 37.84
N LEU A 95 12.91 -31.57 36.68
CA LEU A 95 13.35 -32.10 35.39
C LEU A 95 14.89 -32.11 35.30
N SER A 96 15.41 -33.18 34.72
CA SER A 96 16.83 -33.34 34.39
C SER A 96 17.29 -32.26 33.41
N ASP A 97 18.58 -31.90 33.46
CA ASP A 97 19.14 -30.89 32.54
C ASP A 97 19.07 -31.35 31.08
N GLU A 98 19.16 -32.66 30.83
CA GLU A 98 18.99 -33.25 29.51
C GLU A 98 17.55 -33.09 28.99
N PHE A 99 16.54 -33.36 29.83
CA PHE A 99 15.14 -33.12 29.47
C PHE A 99 14.86 -31.63 29.24
N LYS A 100 15.32 -30.75 30.13
CA LYS A 100 15.16 -29.29 29.98
C LYS A 100 15.76 -28.79 28.68
N LYS A 101 16.92 -29.31 28.29
CA LYS A 101 17.57 -28.97 27.02
C LYS A 101 16.75 -29.44 25.82
N ILE A 102 16.30 -30.70 25.82
CA ILE A 102 15.45 -31.24 24.74
C ILE A 102 14.12 -30.49 24.64
N ALA A 103 13.46 -30.24 25.77
CA ALA A 103 12.22 -29.48 25.83
C ALA A 103 12.40 -28.04 25.33
N LYS A 104 13.53 -27.39 25.68
CA LYS A 104 13.87 -26.07 25.17
C LYS A 104 14.10 -26.08 23.67
N ASP A 105 14.90 -27.01 23.15
CA ASP A 105 15.18 -27.13 21.71
C ASP A 105 13.88 -27.37 20.91
N LEU A 106 13.01 -28.28 21.36
CA LEU A 106 11.71 -28.53 20.74
C LEU A 106 10.76 -27.32 20.84
N SER A 107 10.76 -26.62 21.98
CA SER A 107 9.96 -25.41 22.16
C SER A 107 10.47 -24.25 21.30
N GLU A 108 11.79 -24.16 21.07
CA GLU A 108 12.40 -23.19 20.16
C GLU A 108 11.93 -23.43 18.72
N ASP A 109 11.86 -24.67 18.26
CA ASP A 109 11.36 -25.01 16.92
C ASP A 109 9.88 -24.61 16.73
N ILE A 110 9.04 -24.86 17.75
CA ILE A 110 7.63 -24.42 17.74
C ILE A 110 7.56 -22.89 17.73
N PHE A 111 8.34 -22.23 18.60
CA PHE A 111 8.39 -20.77 18.66
C PHE A 111 8.81 -20.18 17.31
N LEU A 112 9.85 -20.70 16.67
CA LEU A 112 10.31 -20.25 15.35
C LEU A 112 9.23 -20.46 14.28
N SER A 113 8.50 -21.58 14.33
CA SER A 113 7.40 -21.84 13.39
C SER A 113 6.25 -20.84 13.54
N VAL A 114 5.81 -20.58 14.77
CA VAL A 114 4.76 -19.59 15.08
C VAL A 114 5.20 -18.17 14.70
N MET A 115 6.43 -17.80 15.03
CA MET A 115 6.97 -16.50 14.67
C MET A 115 7.18 -16.37 13.15
N GLY A 116 7.49 -17.45 12.45
CA GLY A 116 7.54 -17.51 11.00
C GLY A 116 6.19 -17.15 10.35
N GLU A 117 5.08 -17.68 10.89
CA GLU A 117 3.74 -17.32 10.43
C GLU A 117 3.42 -15.83 10.67
N ALA A 118 3.76 -15.29 11.84
CA ALA A 118 3.61 -13.87 12.14
C ALA A 118 4.46 -12.97 11.22
N ASN A 119 5.69 -13.40 10.90
CA ASN A 119 6.55 -12.71 9.94
C ASN A 119 5.97 -12.75 8.53
N GLU A 120 5.36 -13.86 8.11
CA GLU A 120 4.72 -13.97 6.81
C GLU A 120 3.58 -12.95 6.65
N GLN A 121 2.83 -12.67 7.72
CA GLN A 121 1.84 -11.60 7.71
C GLN A 121 2.49 -10.21 7.54
N GLY A 122 3.62 -9.96 8.21
CA GLY A 122 4.43 -8.76 8.01
C GLY A 122 4.98 -8.64 6.58
N ASN A 123 5.45 -9.75 6.00
CA ASN A 123 5.98 -9.82 4.64
C ASN A 123 4.91 -9.53 3.59
N LYS A 124 3.71 -10.09 3.74
CA LYS A 124 2.56 -9.80 2.88
C LYS A 124 2.18 -8.33 2.92
N GLU A 125 2.19 -7.72 4.10
CA GLU A 125 1.91 -6.30 4.26
C GLU A 125 3.01 -5.43 3.63
N MET A 126 4.27 -5.80 3.78
CA MET A 126 5.38 -5.13 3.09
C MET A 126 5.32 -5.28 1.57
N ALA A 127 4.92 -6.45 1.08
CA ALA A 127 4.69 -6.68 -0.34
C ALA A 127 3.56 -5.77 -0.87
N ARG A 128 2.44 -5.64 -0.14
CA ARG A 128 1.35 -4.69 -0.47
C ARG A 128 1.87 -3.26 -0.58
N ARG A 129 2.63 -2.80 0.41
CA ARG A 129 3.21 -1.44 0.44
C ARG A 129 4.16 -1.18 -0.73
N LYS A 130 4.99 -2.17 -1.09
CA LYS A 130 5.87 -2.12 -2.27
C LYS A 130 5.07 -2.08 -3.57
N GLU A 131 4.02 -2.89 -3.69
CA GLU A 131 3.13 -2.91 -4.87
C GLU A 131 2.54 -1.52 -5.16
N LEU A 132 2.04 -0.82 -4.14
CA LEU A 132 1.53 0.55 -4.29
C LEU A 132 2.59 1.53 -4.81
N ARG A 133 3.82 1.42 -4.30
CA ARG A 133 4.97 2.23 -4.75
C ARG A 133 5.33 1.94 -6.20
N PHE A 134 5.30 0.68 -6.62
CA PHE A 134 5.51 0.31 -8.02
C PHE A 134 4.43 0.91 -8.93
N HIS A 135 3.17 0.95 -8.51
CA HIS A 135 2.11 1.61 -9.26
C HIS A 135 2.39 3.11 -9.43
N VAL A 136 2.76 3.82 -8.35
CA VAL A 136 3.07 5.26 -8.43
C VAL A 136 4.26 5.54 -9.34
N GLY A 137 5.35 4.77 -9.20
CA GLY A 137 6.52 4.88 -10.08
C GLY A 137 6.16 4.62 -11.54
N PHE A 138 5.41 3.54 -11.81
CA PHE A 138 4.89 3.23 -13.13
C PHE A 138 4.07 4.37 -13.73
N PHE A 139 3.16 4.97 -12.95
CA PHE A 139 2.31 6.07 -13.45
C PHE A 139 3.15 7.27 -13.86
N LYS A 140 4.12 7.68 -13.03
CA LYS A 140 5.02 8.80 -13.34
C LYS A 140 5.77 8.54 -14.65
N SER A 141 6.43 7.38 -14.77
CA SER A 141 7.18 7.01 -15.97
C SER A 141 6.29 6.91 -17.22
N TYR A 142 5.07 6.40 -17.08
CA TYR A 142 4.14 6.31 -18.20
C TYR A 142 3.67 7.68 -18.68
N ILE A 143 3.37 8.63 -17.77
CA ILE A 143 3.02 10.00 -18.14
C ILE A 143 4.20 10.70 -18.83
N GLN A 144 5.42 10.49 -18.35
CA GLN A 144 6.63 11.02 -19.01
C GLN A 144 6.79 10.46 -20.42
N LEU A 145 6.58 9.15 -20.62
CA LEU A 145 6.63 8.54 -21.94
C LEU A 145 5.53 9.07 -22.86
N GLN A 146 4.32 9.29 -22.35
CA GLN A 146 3.25 9.91 -23.12
C GLN A 146 3.64 11.31 -23.59
N ALA A 147 4.17 12.14 -22.69
CA ALA A 147 4.63 13.48 -23.06
C ALA A 147 5.76 13.43 -24.11
N PHE A 148 6.70 12.50 -23.95
CA PHE A 148 7.74 12.27 -24.95
C PHE A 148 7.16 11.91 -26.33
N CYS A 149 6.18 11.01 -26.39
CA CYS A 149 5.49 10.66 -27.63
C CYS A 149 4.80 11.88 -28.25
N GLU A 150 4.09 12.64 -27.43
CA GLU A 150 3.35 13.83 -27.88
C GLU A 150 4.26 14.89 -28.51
N ILE A 151 5.44 15.11 -27.93
CA ILE A 151 6.42 16.11 -28.41
C ILE A 151 7.14 15.61 -29.67
N ASN A 152 7.51 14.33 -29.70
CA ASN A 152 8.52 13.83 -30.65
C ASN A 152 7.95 12.96 -31.78
N LEU A 153 6.68 12.54 -31.71
CA LEU A 153 6.08 11.66 -32.71
C LEU A 153 4.89 12.31 -33.39
N ASN A 154 4.84 12.16 -34.72
CA ASN A 154 3.64 12.50 -35.48
C ASN A 154 2.55 11.45 -35.23
N ARG A 155 1.34 11.89 -34.90
CA ARG A 155 0.19 11.01 -34.72
C ARG A 155 -0.43 10.65 -36.07
N LYS A 156 -0.57 9.34 -36.34
CA LYS A 156 -1.38 8.87 -37.47
C LYS A 156 -2.86 9.04 -37.14
N GLN A 157 -3.70 9.20 -38.15
CA GLN A 157 -5.15 9.22 -38.00
C GLN A 157 -5.59 7.89 -37.36
N SER A 158 -6.20 7.94 -36.17
CA SER A 158 -6.57 6.84 -35.24
C SER A 158 -5.62 6.53 -34.07
N GLU A 159 -4.43 7.14 -33.99
CA GLU A 159 -3.51 6.95 -32.86
C GLU A 159 -3.70 8.02 -31.78
N THR A 160 -3.90 7.58 -30.54
CA THR A 160 -3.77 8.42 -29.34
C THR A 160 -2.32 8.40 -28.84
N THR A 161 -1.92 9.42 -28.10
CA THR A 161 -0.63 9.45 -27.38
C THR A 161 -0.50 8.24 -26.44
N LYS A 162 -1.64 7.83 -25.85
CA LYS A 162 -1.70 6.64 -24.97
C LYS A 162 -1.36 5.36 -25.74
N SER A 163 -1.91 5.19 -26.95
CA SER A 163 -1.62 4.03 -27.79
C SER A 163 -0.18 4.02 -28.30
N GLN A 164 0.37 5.18 -28.67
CA GLN A 164 1.77 5.28 -29.09
C GLN A 164 2.74 4.88 -27.98
N ALA A 165 2.53 5.39 -26.76
CA ALA A 165 3.32 5.00 -25.60
C ALA A 165 3.24 3.48 -25.33
N LYS A 166 2.05 2.86 -25.46
CA LYS A 166 1.88 1.41 -25.31
C LYS A 166 2.62 0.61 -26.39
N ILE A 167 2.57 1.08 -27.65
CA ILE A 167 3.30 0.46 -28.77
C ILE A 167 4.81 0.52 -28.51
N LEU A 168 5.34 1.67 -28.08
CA LEU A 168 6.77 1.78 -27.75
C LEU A 168 7.17 0.82 -26.62
N ILE A 169 6.37 0.75 -25.55
CA ILE A 169 6.62 -0.20 -24.45
C ILE A 169 6.67 -1.63 -24.99
N ALA A 170 5.69 -2.04 -25.79
CA ALA A 170 5.64 -3.39 -26.35
C ALA A 170 6.79 -3.67 -27.33
N GLN A 171 7.25 -2.66 -28.07
CA GLN A 171 8.35 -2.78 -29.01
C GLN A 171 9.70 -2.98 -28.30
N PHE A 172 10.00 -2.17 -27.28
CA PHE A 172 11.27 -2.28 -26.54
C PHE A 172 11.25 -3.39 -25.49
N TYR A 173 10.08 -3.72 -24.94
CA TYR A 173 9.91 -4.70 -23.86
C TYR A 173 8.76 -5.67 -24.18
N PRO A 174 8.95 -6.59 -25.16
CA PRO A 174 7.88 -7.46 -25.67
C PRO A 174 7.37 -8.49 -24.65
N LEU A 175 8.10 -8.73 -23.57
CA LEU A 175 7.68 -9.62 -22.47
C LEU A 175 6.63 -8.99 -21.55
N ILE A 176 6.35 -7.68 -21.68
CA ILE A 176 5.32 -7.02 -20.88
C ILE A 176 3.94 -7.50 -21.36
N SER A 177 3.19 -8.11 -20.44
CA SER A 177 1.79 -8.47 -20.64
C SER A 177 0.94 -7.21 -20.80
N LEU A 178 0.35 -7.02 -21.98
CA LEU A 178 -0.57 -5.90 -22.25
C LEU A 178 -1.77 -5.88 -21.28
N PRO A 179 -2.43 -7.02 -20.95
CA PRO A 179 -3.45 -7.03 -19.90
C PRO A 179 -2.96 -6.52 -18.54
N ASN A 180 -1.74 -6.87 -18.13
CA ASN A 180 -1.18 -6.39 -16.88
C ASN A 180 -0.89 -4.88 -16.94
N LEU A 181 -0.36 -4.40 -18.07
CA LEU A 181 -0.13 -2.97 -18.31
C LEU A 181 -1.44 -2.17 -18.20
N GLU A 182 -2.53 -2.62 -18.83
CA GLU A 182 -3.85 -1.98 -18.72
C GLU A 182 -4.38 -1.96 -17.28
N LEU A 183 -4.20 -3.06 -16.54
CA LEU A 183 -4.59 -3.11 -15.13
C LEU A 183 -3.80 -2.11 -14.28
N MET A 184 -2.50 -1.95 -14.55
CA MET A 184 -1.70 -0.92 -13.88
C MET A 184 -2.19 0.48 -14.24
N LEU A 185 -2.51 0.75 -15.50
CA LEU A 185 -3.04 2.04 -15.96
C LEU A 185 -4.40 2.40 -15.36
N GLN A 186 -5.21 1.41 -14.99
CA GLN A 186 -6.48 1.65 -14.29
C GLN A 186 -6.29 2.01 -12.82
N ARG A 187 -5.31 1.38 -12.14
CA ARG A 187 -5.11 1.48 -10.68
C ARG A 187 -4.20 2.65 -10.30
N ALA A 188 -3.11 2.81 -11.04
CA ALA A 188 -2.01 3.68 -10.67
C ALA A 188 -2.36 5.16 -10.58
N PRO A 189 -3.20 5.75 -11.47
CA PRO A 189 -3.63 7.15 -11.32
C PRO A 189 -4.42 7.37 -10.03
N ARG A 190 -5.24 6.39 -9.62
CA ARG A 190 -6.08 6.47 -8.41
C ARG A 190 -5.23 6.38 -7.13
N ILE A 191 -4.22 5.51 -7.13
CA ILE A 191 -3.24 5.40 -6.04
C ILE A 191 -2.47 6.71 -5.91
N TYR A 192 -1.98 7.24 -7.03
CA TYR A 192 -1.26 8.52 -7.07
C TYR A 192 -2.11 9.66 -6.49
N ARG A 193 -3.37 9.78 -6.90
CA ARG A 193 -4.26 10.83 -6.41
C ARG A 193 -4.54 10.74 -4.92
N LEU A 194 -4.70 9.54 -4.36
CA LEU A 194 -4.84 9.39 -2.91
C LEU A 194 -3.55 9.79 -2.17
N LEU A 195 -2.39 9.43 -2.72
CA LEU A 195 -1.09 9.81 -2.16
C LEU A 195 -0.88 11.34 -2.21
N GLU A 196 -1.33 12.00 -3.27
CA GLU A 196 -1.30 13.45 -3.39
C GLU A 196 -2.19 14.15 -2.35
N VAL A 197 -3.37 13.59 -2.02
CA VAL A 197 -4.21 14.09 -0.92
C VAL A 197 -3.45 14.09 0.42
N ALA A 198 -2.50 13.16 0.59
CA ALA A 198 -1.61 13.10 1.76
C ALA A 198 -0.34 13.95 1.62
N ASN A 199 -0.26 14.85 0.63
CA ASN A 199 0.96 15.57 0.27
C ASN A 199 2.17 14.64 0.05
N PHE A 200 1.94 13.54 -0.66
CA PHE A 200 2.91 12.49 -0.93
C PHE A 200 3.46 11.74 0.28
N ASP A 201 2.76 11.80 1.42
CA ASP A 201 3.09 11.02 2.61
C ASP A 201 2.52 9.59 2.55
N TRP A 202 3.43 8.62 2.40
CA TRP A 202 3.09 7.19 2.31
C TRP A 202 2.40 6.64 3.56
N ARG A 203 2.54 7.30 4.73
CA ARG A 203 1.95 6.83 5.98
C ARG A 203 0.43 6.68 5.88
N LEU A 204 -0.24 7.48 5.05
CA LEU A 204 -1.69 7.32 4.79
C LEU A 204 -2.01 5.95 4.18
N LEU A 205 -1.33 5.58 3.09
CA LEU A 205 -1.58 4.33 2.36
C LEU A 205 -1.05 3.09 3.09
N ASP A 206 -0.04 3.29 3.93
CA ASP A 206 0.62 2.23 4.68
C ASP A 206 -0.15 1.85 5.96
N SER A 207 -1.03 2.73 6.47
CA SER A 207 -1.72 2.51 7.75
C SER A 207 -2.84 1.48 7.72
N PHE A 208 -3.57 1.36 6.60
CA PHE A 208 -4.74 0.49 6.47
C PHE A 208 -4.54 -0.60 5.41
N GLU A 209 -4.65 -1.87 5.80
CA GLU A 209 -4.39 -3.04 4.94
C GLU A 209 -5.43 -3.19 3.80
N GLU A 210 -6.56 -2.49 3.88
CA GLU A 210 -7.59 -2.43 2.84
C GLU A 210 -7.11 -1.74 1.56
N LEU A 211 -6.16 -0.82 1.68
CA LEU A 211 -5.61 -0.05 0.56
C LEU A 211 -4.64 -0.92 -0.26
N SER A 212 -5.14 -1.94 -0.94
CA SER A 212 -4.37 -2.73 -1.91
C SER A 212 -4.51 -2.18 -3.32
N ALA A 213 -3.62 -2.57 -4.25
CA ALA A 213 -3.81 -2.26 -5.67
C ALA A 213 -5.19 -2.70 -6.20
N CYS A 214 -5.71 -3.82 -5.69
CA CYS A 214 -7.04 -4.33 -6.02
C CYS A 214 -8.18 -3.41 -5.55
N PHE A 215 -8.04 -2.74 -4.40
CA PHE A 215 -9.04 -1.78 -3.91
C PHE A 215 -9.30 -0.67 -4.95
N PHE A 216 -8.24 -0.14 -5.56
CA PHE A 216 -8.33 0.91 -6.58
C PHE A 216 -8.92 0.44 -7.91
N LYS A 217 -9.20 -0.85 -8.06
CA LYS A 217 -9.98 -1.40 -9.19
C LYS A 217 -11.42 -1.73 -8.77
N SER A 218 -11.60 -2.48 -7.69
CA SER A 218 -12.91 -3.05 -7.31
C SER A 218 -13.67 -2.25 -6.25
N GLY A 219 -12.97 -1.63 -5.29
CA GLY A 219 -13.56 -0.86 -4.17
C GLY A 219 -14.15 0.49 -4.60
N VAL A 220 -13.60 1.07 -5.66
CA VAL A 220 -14.02 2.34 -6.30
C VAL A 220 -14.26 2.10 -7.80
N LYS A 221 -15.25 1.26 -8.09
CA LYS A 221 -15.39 0.58 -9.39
C LYS A 221 -15.51 1.53 -10.58
N THR A 222 -16.29 2.59 -10.47
CA THR A 222 -16.45 3.59 -11.54
C THR A 222 -15.54 4.80 -11.28
N ALA A 223 -15.21 5.55 -12.33
CA ALA A 223 -14.47 6.79 -12.17
C ALA A 223 -15.20 7.76 -11.22
N ILE A 224 -16.52 7.91 -11.39
CA ILE A 224 -17.32 8.82 -10.56
C ILE A 224 -17.37 8.36 -9.10
N ASN A 225 -17.50 7.06 -8.83
CA ASN A 225 -17.45 6.55 -7.46
C ASN A 225 -16.09 6.82 -6.82
N PHE A 226 -15.00 6.79 -7.59
CA PHE A 226 -13.69 7.19 -7.10
C PHE A 226 -13.63 8.68 -6.77
N GLU A 227 -14.19 9.56 -7.61
CA GLU A 227 -14.24 11.01 -7.35
C GLU A 227 -15.00 11.34 -6.07
N ILE A 228 -16.20 10.77 -5.91
CA ILE A 228 -17.01 10.93 -4.69
C ILE A 228 -16.23 10.43 -3.46
N TRP A 229 -15.58 9.27 -3.59
CA TRP A 229 -14.82 8.65 -2.50
C TRP A 229 -13.58 9.47 -2.11
N ILE A 230 -12.78 9.92 -3.08
CA ILE A 230 -11.58 10.71 -2.79
C ILE A 230 -11.93 12.12 -2.30
N ASN A 231 -13.05 12.69 -2.75
CA ASN A 231 -13.55 13.95 -2.20
C ASN A 231 -13.92 13.81 -0.71
N LEU A 232 -14.56 12.69 -0.34
CA LEU A 232 -14.85 12.41 1.07
C LEU A 232 -13.56 12.28 1.90
N VAL A 233 -12.53 11.60 1.38
CA VAL A 233 -11.21 11.54 2.05
C VAL A 233 -10.64 12.95 2.24
N ARG A 234 -10.65 13.76 1.18
CA ARG A 234 -10.05 15.10 1.15
C ARG A 234 -10.77 16.10 2.06
N THR A 235 -12.10 16.08 2.05
CA THR A 235 -12.92 17.16 2.62
C THR A 235 -13.72 16.76 3.85
N GLY A 236 -13.84 15.45 4.12
CA GLY A 236 -14.75 14.90 5.12
C GLY A 236 -16.23 15.00 4.73
N LYS A 237 -16.54 15.47 3.51
CA LYS A 237 -17.90 15.67 3.02
C LYS A 237 -18.21 14.73 1.86
N LEU A 238 -19.32 14.02 1.98
CA LEU A 238 -19.84 13.18 0.90
C LEU A 238 -20.60 14.08 -0.09
N ILE A 239 -20.19 14.07 -1.34
CA ILE A 239 -20.88 14.76 -2.44
C ILE A 239 -21.79 13.79 -3.18
N SER A 240 -22.84 14.32 -3.79
CA SER A 240 -23.75 13.56 -4.64
C SER A 240 -23.16 13.30 -6.02
N TYR A 241 -23.75 12.35 -6.74
CA TYR A 241 -23.38 12.04 -8.12
C TYR A 241 -23.61 13.24 -9.05
N ASP A 242 -24.70 13.99 -8.85
CA ASP A 242 -25.04 15.16 -9.66
C ASP A 242 -24.11 16.35 -9.41
N GLU A 243 -23.61 16.51 -8.17
CA GLU A 243 -22.60 17.51 -7.86
C GLU A 243 -21.30 17.22 -8.59
N GLU A 244 -20.81 15.98 -8.56
CA GLU A 244 -19.57 15.61 -9.28
C GLU A 244 -19.71 15.79 -10.80
N LEU A 245 -20.86 15.47 -11.38
CA LEU A 245 -21.08 15.67 -12.82
C LEU A 245 -20.99 17.15 -13.23
N LYS A 246 -21.35 18.07 -12.32
CA LYS A 246 -21.35 19.52 -12.60
C LYS A 246 -19.96 20.15 -12.47
N THR A 247 -19.07 19.61 -11.64
CA THR A 247 -17.77 20.25 -11.35
C THR A 247 -16.72 20.00 -12.44
N GLN A 248 -16.84 18.92 -13.22
CA GLN A 248 -15.79 18.44 -14.14
C GLN A 248 -14.39 18.32 -13.47
N GLU A 249 -14.37 18.17 -12.16
CA GLU A 249 -13.17 18.35 -11.33
C GLU A 249 -12.10 17.31 -11.67
N ARG A 250 -12.55 16.08 -11.94
CA ARG A 250 -11.72 14.99 -12.45
C ARG A 250 -10.84 15.38 -13.63
N ASN A 251 -11.38 16.04 -14.64
CA ASN A 251 -10.63 16.34 -15.87
C ASN A 251 -9.57 17.42 -15.60
N ARG A 252 -9.92 18.43 -14.79
CA ARG A 252 -9.00 19.48 -14.35
C ARG A 252 -7.85 18.89 -13.52
N GLU A 253 -8.17 18.03 -12.58
CA GLU A 253 -7.20 17.36 -11.71
C GLU A 253 -6.24 16.47 -12.51
N ASN A 254 -6.78 15.65 -13.42
CA ASN A 254 -5.95 14.81 -14.29
C ASN A 254 -5.03 15.63 -15.19
N LYS A 255 -5.48 16.79 -15.69
CA LYS A 255 -4.65 17.72 -16.47
C LYS A 255 -3.54 18.32 -15.61
N ARG A 256 -3.86 18.79 -14.39
CA ARG A 256 -2.88 19.34 -13.43
C ARG A 256 -1.78 18.32 -13.11
N ILE A 257 -2.16 17.11 -12.70
CA ILE A 257 -1.23 16.05 -12.31
C ILE A 257 -0.28 15.68 -13.46
N LYS A 258 -0.82 15.57 -14.69
CA LYS A 258 0.01 15.30 -15.86
C LYS A 258 1.09 16.37 -16.05
N ILE A 259 0.69 17.65 -15.97
CA ILE A 259 1.61 18.78 -16.14
C ILE A 259 2.69 18.77 -15.04
N GLU A 260 2.31 18.51 -13.79
CA GLU A 260 3.25 18.46 -12.67
C GLU A 260 4.29 17.33 -12.85
N ILE A 261 3.86 16.11 -13.19
CA ILE A 261 4.76 14.98 -13.45
C ILE A 261 5.72 15.27 -14.62
N ILE A 262 5.25 15.95 -15.66
CA ILE A 262 6.07 16.31 -16.82
C ILE A 262 7.13 17.34 -16.41
N LYS A 263 6.74 18.37 -15.65
CA LYS A 263 7.64 19.41 -15.13
C LYS A 263 8.69 18.87 -14.17
N GLU A 264 8.43 17.78 -13.46
CA GLU A 264 9.42 17.11 -12.61
C GLU A 264 10.58 16.48 -13.40
N TYR A 265 10.39 16.20 -14.70
CA TYR A 265 11.35 15.41 -15.48
C TYR A 265 11.92 16.13 -16.70
N PHE A 266 11.10 16.87 -17.44
CA PHE A 266 11.51 17.56 -18.65
C PHE A 266 11.78 19.04 -18.39
N ASP A 267 12.83 19.59 -19.01
CA ASP A 267 12.94 21.03 -19.17
C ASP A 267 11.89 21.49 -20.17
N ILE A 268 10.95 22.29 -19.69
CA ILE A 268 9.79 22.75 -20.45
C ILE A 268 9.99 24.12 -21.07
N SER A 269 11.19 24.70 -20.97
CA SER A 269 11.50 25.97 -21.62
C SER A 269 11.32 25.86 -23.14
N GLY A 270 10.35 26.61 -23.68
CA GLY A 270 10.05 26.63 -25.13
C GLY A 270 8.92 25.72 -25.62
N VAL A 271 8.21 25.01 -24.75
CA VAL A 271 7.05 24.15 -25.12
C VAL A 271 5.74 24.75 -24.59
N ASN A 272 4.74 24.97 -25.48
CA ASN A 272 3.41 25.43 -25.07
C ASN A 272 2.53 24.25 -24.60
N PHE A 273 2.28 24.17 -23.29
CA PHE A 273 1.53 23.06 -22.67
C PHE A 273 0.02 23.10 -22.88
N ASP A 274 -0.56 24.24 -23.25
CA ASP A 274 -2.01 24.34 -23.47
C ASP A 274 -2.47 23.52 -24.69
N GLU A 275 -1.56 23.22 -25.62
CA GLU A 275 -1.79 22.34 -26.77
C GLU A 275 -1.58 20.85 -26.45
N MET A 276 -0.76 20.51 -25.45
CA MET A 276 -0.38 19.12 -25.12
C MET A 276 -1.42 18.34 -24.32
N VAL A 277 -2.29 19.05 -23.60
CA VAL A 277 -3.35 18.42 -22.78
C VAL A 277 -4.71 18.75 -23.37
N GLY A 278 -4.92 18.28 -24.60
CA GLY A 278 -6.24 18.15 -25.21
C GLY A 278 -7.06 17.08 -24.49
N ASN A 279 -8.37 17.30 -24.40
CA ASN A 279 -9.31 16.39 -23.74
C ASN A 279 -9.37 15.04 -24.50
N GLU A 280 -8.59 14.05 -24.04
CA GLU A 280 -8.81 12.62 -24.30
C GLU A 280 -9.42 11.89 -23.09
#